data_AF-A0A6L4B140-F1
#
_entry.id   AF-A0A6L4B140-F1
#
_cell.length_a   1.000
_cell.length_b   1.000
_cell.length_c   1.000
_cell.angle_alpha   90.00
_cell.angle_beta   90.00
_cell.angle_gamma   90.00
#
_symmetry.space_group_name_H-M   'P 1'
#
loop_
_entity.id
_entity.type
_entity.pdbx_description
1 polymer ?
#
loop_
_entity_poly.entity_id
_entity_poly.type
_entity_poly.pdbx_seq_one_letter_code
_entity_poly.pdbx_strand_id
1 'polypeptide(L)'
;MSVPAGATNLSFQSSGGSGDADMYVRFGSAPTTSTYDCRPYLNGNNETCSFAAPQAGTYHVMLRGYSAYSGVSLVGSYSTGPTCTNLSDVEPNNSRTAPQTVSGACNQISGTFLNDSSTMKEDFFAVSVPAGRTVTALLNGLSVDYDLYLYNSVSGSAVASSTNGGTTADQATWTNSGSSAVTVYVRVYRYSSTRTTYQLKISY
;
A
#
# COMPACT_ATOMS: atom_id res chain seq x y z
N MET A 1 6.01 -10.91 -18.64
CA MET A 1 5.14 -10.03 -17.85
C MET A 1 5.50 -8.58 -18.15
N SER A 2 4.53 -7.70 -18.40
CA SER A 2 4.79 -6.25 -18.42
C SER A 2 4.68 -5.71 -16.99
N VAL A 3 5.59 -4.83 -16.60
CA VAL A 3 5.69 -4.26 -15.25
C VAL A 3 5.63 -2.73 -15.37
N PRO A 4 4.66 -2.06 -14.72
CA PRO A 4 4.47 -0.62 -14.86
C PRO A 4 5.53 0.19 -14.10
N ALA A 5 5.68 1.46 -14.47
CA ALA A 5 6.52 2.40 -13.71
C ALA A 5 5.98 2.58 -12.29
N GLY A 6 6.89 2.64 -11.30
CA GLY A 6 6.53 2.70 -9.88
C GLY A 6 6.08 1.36 -9.27
N ALA A 7 6.15 0.25 -10.01
CA ALA A 7 6.01 -1.07 -9.40
C ALA A 7 7.16 -1.36 -8.42
N THR A 8 6.88 -2.13 -7.37
CA THR A 8 7.84 -2.61 -6.36
C THR A 8 7.59 -4.09 -6.08
N ASN A 9 8.56 -4.76 -5.46
CA ASN A 9 8.43 -6.16 -5.01
C ASN A 9 7.95 -7.10 -6.13
N LEU A 10 8.55 -7.00 -7.32
CA LEU A 10 8.30 -7.93 -8.41
C LEU A 10 8.83 -9.31 -8.01
N SER A 11 8.02 -10.36 -8.16
CA SER A 11 8.39 -11.74 -7.88
C SER A 11 7.86 -12.67 -8.95
N PHE A 12 8.68 -13.62 -9.38
CA PHE A 12 8.31 -14.76 -10.19
C PHE A 12 8.56 -16.02 -9.37
N GLN A 13 7.53 -16.84 -9.20
CA GLN A 13 7.57 -18.07 -8.41
C GLN A 13 7.06 -19.23 -9.24
N SER A 14 7.84 -20.30 -9.33
CA SER A 14 7.38 -21.58 -9.87
C SER A 14 7.07 -22.55 -8.72
N SER A 15 6.10 -23.44 -8.91
CA SER A 15 5.76 -24.44 -7.89
C SER A 15 4.96 -25.61 -8.45
N GLY A 16 4.95 -26.72 -7.70
CA GLY A 16 4.14 -27.90 -7.98
C GLY A 16 4.66 -28.74 -9.15
N GLY A 17 3.77 -29.55 -9.74
CA GLY A 17 4.13 -30.46 -10.83
C GLY A 17 5.08 -31.59 -10.44
N SER A 18 5.75 -32.14 -11.44
CA SER A 18 6.83 -33.14 -11.32
C SER A 18 8.03 -32.74 -12.18
N GLY A 19 9.18 -33.40 -11.98
CA GLY A 19 10.43 -33.10 -12.65
C GLY A 19 11.28 -32.04 -11.93
N ASP A 20 12.12 -31.34 -12.69
CA ASP A 20 13.14 -30.41 -12.21
C ASP A 20 13.29 -29.27 -13.24
N ALA A 21 12.95 -28.04 -12.87
CA ALA A 21 12.67 -26.95 -13.80
C ALA A 21 13.34 -25.62 -13.37
N ASP A 22 14.56 -25.39 -13.85
CA ASP A 22 15.31 -24.14 -13.70
C ASP A 22 14.48 -22.93 -14.19
N MET A 23 14.41 -21.87 -13.40
CA MET A 23 13.92 -20.55 -13.79
C MET A 23 15.06 -19.61 -14.16
N TYR A 24 14.89 -18.89 -15.26
CA TYR A 24 15.71 -17.74 -15.64
C TYR A 24 14.78 -16.56 -15.88
N VAL A 25 15.14 -15.38 -15.36
CA VAL A 25 14.40 -14.14 -15.57
C VAL A 25 15.32 -13.06 -16.13
N ARG A 26 14.82 -12.28 -17.10
CA ARG A 26 15.54 -11.15 -17.69
C ARG A 26 14.61 -10.02 -18.14
N PHE A 27 15.05 -8.78 -17.97
CA PHE A 27 14.38 -7.56 -18.44
C PHE A 27 14.71 -7.24 -19.91
N GLY A 28 13.73 -6.72 -20.64
CA GLY A 28 13.87 -6.18 -22.01
C GLY A 28 14.14 -7.20 -23.11
N SER A 29 14.51 -8.45 -22.79
CA SER A 29 14.80 -9.52 -23.74
C SER A 29 14.66 -10.89 -23.08
N ALA A 30 14.49 -11.94 -23.89
CA ALA A 30 14.51 -13.32 -23.40
C ALA A 30 15.85 -13.63 -22.68
N PRO A 31 15.82 -14.36 -21.55
CA PRO A 31 17.03 -14.90 -20.94
C PRO A 31 17.64 -16.00 -21.83
N THR A 32 18.93 -16.25 -21.65
CA THR A 32 19.63 -17.43 -22.16
C THR A 32 20.23 -18.20 -20.97
N THR A 33 20.81 -19.38 -21.23
CA THR A 33 21.53 -20.15 -20.22
C THR A 33 22.78 -19.45 -19.67
N SER A 34 23.24 -18.39 -20.32
CA SER A 34 24.43 -17.59 -19.98
C SER A 34 24.16 -16.09 -19.81
N THR A 35 22.90 -15.64 -19.93
CA THR A 35 22.53 -14.22 -19.85
C THR A 35 21.13 -14.07 -19.26
N TYR A 36 21.09 -13.75 -17.98
CA TYR A 36 19.91 -13.63 -17.14
C TYR A 36 20.17 -12.58 -16.06
N ASP A 37 19.12 -11.96 -15.54
CA ASP A 37 19.21 -11.01 -14.41
C ASP A 37 18.97 -11.73 -13.07
N CYS A 38 18.24 -12.85 -13.10
CA CYS A 38 18.04 -13.73 -11.96
C CYS A 38 17.91 -15.21 -12.42
N ARG A 39 18.49 -16.11 -11.62
CA ARG A 39 18.53 -17.57 -11.81
C ARG A 39 18.73 -18.24 -10.43
N PRO A 40 17.70 -18.81 -9.81
CA PRO A 40 17.76 -19.34 -8.44
C PRO A 40 18.61 -20.62 -8.26
N TYR A 41 18.44 -21.63 -9.14
CA TYR A 41 19.08 -22.95 -9.03
C TYR A 41 18.80 -23.66 -7.71
N LEU A 42 17.53 -24.00 -7.51
CA LEU A 42 17.01 -24.83 -6.42
C LEU A 42 16.45 -26.13 -7.03
N ASN A 43 16.92 -27.28 -6.53
CA ASN A 43 16.52 -28.59 -7.05
C ASN A 43 14.98 -28.77 -7.04
N GLY A 44 14.40 -29.11 -8.19
CA GLY A 44 12.97 -29.33 -8.38
C GLY A 44 12.28 -28.17 -9.08
N ASN A 45 10.99 -27.97 -8.76
CA ASN A 45 10.16 -26.98 -9.45
C ASN A 45 9.90 -25.71 -8.64
N ASN A 46 10.38 -25.63 -7.40
CA ASN A 46 10.11 -24.53 -6.45
C ASN A 46 11.22 -23.46 -6.52
N GLU A 47 11.16 -22.61 -7.54
CA GLU A 47 12.12 -21.51 -7.72
C GLU A 47 11.48 -20.13 -7.51
N THR A 48 12.28 -19.13 -7.14
CA THR A 48 11.82 -17.76 -6.85
C THR A 48 12.83 -16.72 -7.31
N CYS A 49 12.43 -15.85 -8.24
CA CYS A 49 13.17 -14.67 -8.66
C CYS A 49 12.46 -13.39 -8.23
N SER A 50 13.10 -12.58 -7.39
CA SER A 50 12.50 -11.36 -6.84
C SER A 50 13.36 -10.11 -7.06
N PHE A 51 12.73 -9.01 -7.44
CA PHE A 51 13.32 -7.71 -7.71
C PHE A 51 12.59 -6.64 -6.86
N ALA A 52 13.24 -6.13 -5.82
CA ALA A 52 12.61 -5.15 -4.91
C ALA A 52 12.23 -3.84 -5.62
N ALA A 53 13.13 -3.34 -6.47
CA ALA A 53 12.95 -2.19 -7.35
C ALA A 53 13.06 -2.64 -8.83
N PRO A 54 11.97 -3.14 -9.44
CA PRO A 54 11.95 -3.55 -10.84
C PRO A 54 12.00 -2.35 -11.80
N GLN A 55 12.47 -2.59 -13.02
CA GLN A 55 12.43 -1.59 -14.09
C GLN A 55 11.06 -1.61 -14.79
N ALA A 56 10.61 -0.44 -15.28
CA ALA A 56 9.38 -0.33 -16.06
C ALA A 56 9.57 -0.95 -17.45
N GLY A 57 8.76 -1.95 -17.81
CA GLY A 57 8.86 -2.65 -19.10
C GLY A 57 8.63 -4.15 -18.99
N THR A 58 9.11 -4.91 -19.98
CA THR A 58 8.84 -6.35 -20.09
C THR A 58 9.92 -7.18 -19.42
N TYR A 59 9.52 -8.00 -18.45
CA TYR A 59 10.31 -9.12 -17.94
C TYR A 59 9.92 -10.42 -18.66
N HIS A 60 10.93 -11.13 -19.16
CA HIS A 60 10.82 -12.45 -19.78
C HIS A 60 11.24 -13.51 -18.76
N VAL A 61 10.48 -14.60 -18.70
CA VAL A 61 10.78 -15.77 -17.86
C VAL A 61 10.93 -16.98 -18.77
N MET A 62 11.95 -17.79 -18.52
CA MET A 62 12.15 -19.10 -19.14
C MET A 62 12.17 -20.15 -18.04
N LEU A 63 11.30 -21.16 -18.15
CA LEU A 63 11.43 -22.41 -17.42
C LEU A 63 12.13 -23.43 -18.32
N ARG A 64 13.19 -24.06 -17.81
CA ARG A 64 14.02 -25.02 -18.54
C ARG A 64 14.13 -26.29 -17.71
N GLY A 65 13.79 -27.43 -18.30
CA GLY A 65 13.99 -28.71 -17.64
C GLY A 65 15.48 -29.02 -17.46
N TYR A 66 15.93 -29.22 -16.22
CA TYR A 66 17.11 -30.04 -15.94
C TYR A 66 16.74 -31.53 -16.14
N SER A 67 15.51 -31.88 -15.75
CA SER A 67 14.83 -33.12 -16.16
C SER A 67 13.49 -32.81 -16.84
N ALA A 68 12.79 -33.83 -17.33
CA ALA A 68 11.46 -33.63 -17.94
C ALA A 68 10.43 -33.24 -16.87
N TYR A 69 9.94 -32.01 -16.93
CA TYR A 69 8.94 -31.48 -15.99
C TYR A 69 7.52 -31.45 -16.59
N SER A 70 6.51 -31.49 -15.72
CA SER A 70 5.09 -31.39 -16.10
C SER A 70 4.25 -30.81 -14.96
N GLY A 71 3.17 -30.12 -15.28
CA GLY A 71 2.23 -29.58 -14.29
C GLY A 71 2.76 -28.45 -13.40
N VAL A 72 3.89 -27.83 -13.76
CA VAL A 72 4.50 -26.71 -13.02
C VAL A 72 3.67 -25.44 -13.22
N SER A 73 3.30 -24.81 -12.12
CA SER A 73 2.68 -23.47 -12.12
C SER A 73 3.77 -22.39 -12.13
N LEU A 74 3.52 -21.27 -12.81
CA LEU A 74 4.36 -20.07 -12.78
C LEU A 74 3.49 -18.85 -12.48
N VAL A 75 3.77 -18.18 -11.36
CA VAL A 75 3.08 -16.97 -10.91
C VAL A 75 4.04 -15.78 -10.99
N GLY A 76 3.58 -14.69 -11.61
CA GLY A 76 4.27 -13.40 -11.59
C GLY A 76 3.42 -12.37 -10.85
N SER A 77 4.00 -11.66 -9.88
CA SER A 77 3.32 -10.68 -9.04
C SER A 77 4.19 -9.44 -8.80
N TYR A 78 3.57 -8.28 -8.62
CA TYR A 78 4.23 -7.05 -8.18
C TYR A 78 3.27 -6.23 -7.31
N SER A 79 3.82 -5.26 -6.56
CA SER A 79 3.05 -4.23 -5.86
C SER A 79 2.98 -2.96 -6.70
N THR A 80 1.78 -2.40 -6.91
CA THR A 80 1.57 -1.08 -7.52
C THR A 80 0.97 -0.09 -6.55
N GLY A 81 1.56 1.10 -6.49
CA GLY A 81 1.18 2.22 -5.63
C GLY A 81 2.44 3.00 -5.22
N PRO A 82 2.30 4.21 -4.66
CA PRO A 82 3.46 4.94 -4.15
C PRO A 82 4.06 4.20 -2.96
N THR A 83 5.38 4.15 -2.87
CA THR A 83 6.08 3.73 -1.64
C THR A 83 5.67 4.67 -0.51
N CYS A 84 4.99 4.15 0.51
CA CYS A 84 4.43 4.96 1.57
C CYS A 84 5.51 5.39 2.56
N THR A 85 5.61 6.69 2.84
CA THR A 85 6.47 7.19 3.92
C THR A 85 5.91 6.74 5.26
N ASN A 86 6.71 6.08 6.09
CA ASN A 86 6.32 5.81 7.47
C ASN A 86 6.41 7.11 8.28
N LEU A 87 5.32 7.52 8.91
CA LEU A 87 5.23 8.69 9.77
C LEU A 87 4.83 8.27 11.19
N SER A 88 5.43 8.91 12.18
CA SER A 88 4.83 8.98 13.51
C SER A 88 3.70 10.00 13.50
N ASP A 89 2.69 9.71 14.29
CA ASP A 89 1.68 10.66 14.76
C ASP A 89 2.31 11.71 15.71
N VAL A 90 1.85 12.96 15.64
CA VAL A 90 2.47 14.13 16.27
C VAL A 90 1.41 15.06 16.85
N GLU A 91 1.39 15.15 18.18
CA GLU A 91 0.51 16.07 18.91
C GLU A 91 1.09 17.49 19.08
N PRO A 92 0.24 18.53 19.18
CA PRO A 92 -1.22 18.48 19.12
C PRO A 92 -1.76 18.49 17.68
N ASN A 93 -2.46 17.44 17.24
CA ASN A 93 -3.21 17.41 15.98
C ASN A 93 -4.74 17.34 16.13
N ASN A 94 -5.22 17.45 17.37
CA ASN A 94 -6.60 17.32 17.86
C ASN A 94 -7.69 18.24 17.24
N SER A 95 -7.43 18.97 16.14
CA SER A 95 -8.44 19.83 15.51
C SER A 95 -8.17 20.13 14.02
N ARG A 96 -9.24 20.38 13.24
CA ARG A 96 -9.13 20.89 11.84
C ARG A 96 -8.36 22.21 11.70
N THR A 97 -8.25 22.98 12.79
CA THR A 97 -7.48 24.24 12.87
C THR A 97 -5.99 24.04 13.13
N ALA A 98 -5.58 22.89 13.64
CA ALA A 98 -4.19 22.51 13.85
C ALA A 98 -4.01 21.00 13.55
N PRO A 99 -4.08 20.58 12.27
CA PRO A 99 -3.89 19.18 11.87
C PRO A 99 -2.42 18.87 11.58
N GLN A 100 -2.00 17.61 11.74
CA GLN A 100 -0.70 17.14 11.28
C GLN A 100 -0.69 17.16 9.74
N THR A 101 0.24 17.92 9.16
CA THR A 101 0.37 18.00 7.69
C THR A 101 1.10 16.77 7.15
N VAL A 102 0.50 16.13 6.15
CA VAL A 102 0.96 14.89 5.52
C VAL A 102 1.29 15.17 4.05
N SER A 103 2.51 14.84 3.63
CA SER A 103 3.05 15.22 2.32
C SER A 103 3.40 14.00 1.45
N GLY A 104 3.29 14.15 0.12
CA GLY A 104 3.52 13.06 -0.83
C GLY A 104 2.35 12.10 -1.00
N ALA A 105 2.44 11.25 -2.03
CA ALA A 105 1.31 10.49 -2.57
C ALA A 105 0.94 9.19 -1.81
N CYS A 106 1.77 8.71 -0.89
CA CYS A 106 1.35 7.74 0.12
C CYS A 106 2.10 7.94 1.44
N ASN A 107 1.39 7.82 2.55
CA ASN A 107 1.93 7.83 3.90
C ASN A 107 1.28 6.71 4.73
N GLN A 108 2.06 6.09 5.61
CA GLN A 108 1.63 5.12 6.60
C GLN A 108 1.94 5.70 7.98
N ILE A 109 0.90 6.15 8.67
CA ILE A 109 0.97 6.75 10.00
C ILE A 109 0.76 5.64 11.04
N SER A 110 1.54 5.68 12.12
CA SER A 110 1.30 4.94 13.37
C SER A 110 0.76 5.91 14.42
N GLY A 111 -0.53 5.81 14.70
CA GLY A 111 -1.31 6.72 15.54
C GLY A 111 -1.46 6.27 16.98
N THR A 112 -1.54 7.22 17.93
CA THR A 112 -1.47 6.92 19.36
C THR A 112 -2.16 7.96 20.26
N PHE A 113 -3.47 7.74 20.45
CA PHE A 113 -4.31 8.43 21.45
C PHE A 113 -3.83 8.33 22.91
N LEU A 114 -2.72 7.65 23.20
CA LEU A 114 -2.10 7.55 24.52
C LEU A 114 -1.50 8.89 24.98
N ASN A 115 -1.13 9.76 24.03
CA ASN A 115 -0.45 11.03 24.29
C ASN A 115 -1.42 12.15 24.71
N ASP A 116 -2.72 12.01 24.45
CA ASP A 116 -3.73 13.05 24.69
C ASP A 116 -4.26 13.13 26.13
N SER A 117 -5.14 14.11 26.36
CA SER A 117 -6.15 14.05 27.41
C SER A 117 -7.10 12.86 27.22
N SER A 118 -7.64 12.31 28.32
CA SER A 118 -8.71 11.30 28.26
C SER A 118 -10.00 11.81 27.59
N THR A 119 -10.23 13.13 27.60
CA THR A 119 -11.38 13.80 26.97
C THR A 119 -11.23 13.96 25.46
N MET A 120 -10.00 13.86 24.94
CA MET A 120 -9.67 13.99 23.53
C MET A 120 -9.92 12.67 22.80
N LYS A 121 -10.40 12.77 21.56
CA LYS A 121 -11.05 11.68 20.81
C LYS A 121 -10.91 11.81 19.29
N GLU A 122 -10.25 12.83 18.77
CA GLU A 122 -10.16 13.03 17.32
C GLU A 122 -8.78 13.54 16.90
N ASP A 123 -8.17 12.83 15.96
CA ASP A 123 -6.88 13.16 15.35
C ASP A 123 -7.12 13.65 13.94
N PHE A 124 -6.48 14.75 13.54
CA PHE A 124 -6.66 15.34 12.20
C PHE A 124 -5.35 15.39 11.42
N PHE A 125 -5.37 14.79 10.23
CA PHE A 125 -4.30 14.83 9.25
C PHE A 125 -4.73 15.66 8.04
N ALA A 126 -3.88 16.53 7.53
CA ALA A 126 -4.16 17.36 6.35
C ALA A 126 -3.29 16.92 5.16
N VAL A 127 -3.93 16.58 4.04
CA VAL A 127 -3.26 16.18 2.79
C VAL A 127 -3.74 17.02 1.61
N SER A 128 -2.80 17.49 0.77
CA SER A 128 -3.12 18.27 -0.43
C SER A 128 -3.32 17.34 -1.63
N VAL A 129 -4.57 17.18 -2.06
CA VAL A 129 -4.99 16.23 -3.11
C VAL A 129 -5.06 16.97 -4.45
N PRO A 130 -4.22 16.65 -5.45
CA PRO A 130 -4.25 17.31 -6.76
C PRO A 130 -5.57 17.12 -7.52
N ALA A 131 -5.82 17.99 -8.49
CA ALA A 131 -6.93 17.86 -9.43
C ALA A 131 -6.94 16.47 -10.10
N GLY A 132 -8.11 15.85 -10.19
CA GLY A 132 -8.31 14.52 -10.78
C GLY A 132 -7.75 13.34 -9.97
N ARG A 133 -7.23 13.55 -8.75
CA ARG A 133 -6.76 12.47 -7.87
C ARG A 133 -7.82 12.01 -6.89
N THR A 134 -7.72 10.74 -6.50
CA THR A 134 -8.65 10.07 -5.58
C THR A 134 -7.91 9.70 -4.31
N VAL A 135 -8.14 10.47 -3.25
CA VAL A 135 -7.59 10.14 -1.93
C VAL A 135 -8.35 8.97 -1.33
N THR A 136 -7.60 7.99 -0.84
CA THR A 136 -8.09 6.88 -0.03
C THR A 136 -7.40 6.96 1.32
N ALA A 137 -8.19 6.97 2.39
CA ALA A 137 -7.74 6.73 3.75
C ALA A 137 -8.19 5.32 4.17
N LEU A 138 -7.27 4.54 4.76
CA LEU A 138 -7.53 3.22 5.33
C LEU A 138 -7.01 3.20 6.77
N LEU A 139 -7.93 3.02 7.71
CA LEU A 139 -7.70 2.90 9.14
C LEU A 139 -7.77 1.42 9.52
N ASN A 140 -6.67 0.87 10.04
CA ASN A 140 -6.54 -0.56 10.36
C ASN A 140 -5.60 -0.79 11.57
N GLY A 141 -5.32 -2.06 11.89
CA GLY A 141 -4.56 -2.42 13.10
C GLY A 141 -5.30 -2.12 14.41
N LEU A 142 -6.64 -2.04 14.35
CA LEU A 142 -7.48 -1.62 15.47
C LEU A 142 -7.65 -2.72 16.51
N SER A 143 -7.72 -2.33 17.77
CA SER A 143 -8.03 -3.21 18.91
C SER A 143 -9.24 -2.74 19.73
N VAL A 144 -9.77 -1.54 19.42
CA VAL A 144 -11.03 -0.98 19.90
C VAL A 144 -11.66 -0.14 18.78
N ASP A 145 -12.84 0.39 19.04
CA ASP A 145 -13.71 1.03 18.06
C ASP A 145 -13.26 2.46 17.65
N TYR A 146 -13.12 2.70 16.33
CA TYR A 146 -12.75 3.99 15.72
C TYR A 146 -13.53 4.23 14.42
N ASP A 147 -13.96 5.47 14.20
CA ASP A 147 -14.57 5.94 12.96
C ASP A 147 -13.55 6.71 12.09
N LEU A 148 -13.76 6.73 10.78
CA LEU A 148 -12.93 7.45 9.80
C LEU A 148 -13.76 8.42 8.96
N TYR A 149 -13.35 9.69 8.85
CA TYR A 149 -14.02 10.70 8.04
C TYR A 149 -13.04 11.48 7.16
N LEU A 150 -13.46 11.84 5.95
CA LEU A 150 -12.79 12.79 5.06
C LEU A 150 -13.60 14.08 4.97
N TYR A 151 -12.96 15.24 5.17
CA TYR A 151 -13.56 16.57 4.98
C TYR A 151 -12.82 17.34 3.90
N ASN A 152 -13.55 17.92 2.94
CA ASN A 152 -12.98 18.83 1.94
C ASN A 152 -12.92 20.25 2.51
N SER A 153 -11.74 20.87 2.52
CA SER A 153 -11.51 22.20 3.12
C SER A 153 -12.32 23.34 2.50
N VAL A 154 -12.78 23.19 1.26
CA VAL A 154 -13.63 24.18 0.56
C VAL A 154 -15.09 24.07 1.00
N SER A 155 -15.56 22.87 1.34
CA SER A 155 -16.96 22.63 1.74
C SER A 155 -17.20 22.66 3.25
N GLY A 156 -16.18 22.40 4.06
CA GLY A 156 -16.30 22.23 5.52
C GLY A 156 -17.03 20.96 5.99
N SER A 157 -17.76 20.29 5.09
CA SER A 157 -18.54 19.07 5.33
C SER A 157 -17.73 17.80 5.12
N ALA A 158 -18.21 16.70 5.68
CA ALA A 158 -17.70 15.37 5.35
C ALA A 158 -18.06 15.01 3.90
N VAL A 159 -17.11 14.43 3.17
CA VAL A 159 -17.25 14.02 1.76
C VAL A 159 -17.14 12.52 1.54
N ALA A 160 -16.63 11.79 2.53
CA ALA A 160 -16.70 10.34 2.68
C ALA A 160 -16.49 9.96 4.15
N SER A 161 -16.98 8.80 4.56
CA SER A 161 -16.75 8.26 5.92
C SER A 161 -16.97 6.76 5.98
N SER A 162 -16.44 6.12 7.02
CA SER A 162 -16.66 4.72 7.38
C SER A 162 -16.73 4.64 8.91
N THR A 163 -17.61 3.78 9.43
CA THR A 163 -17.94 3.67 10.86
C THR A 163 -18.16 2.19 11.24
N ASN A 164 -17.18 1.33 10.97
CA ASN A 164 -17.31 -0.13 11.05
C ASN A 164 -16.99 -0.64 12.47
N GLY A 165 -18.03 -0.64 13.32
CA GLY A 165 -17.94 -0.99 14.74
C GLY A 165 -17.00 -2.15 15.11
N GLY A 166 -16.17 -1.92 16.14
CA GLY A 166 -15.40 -2.94 16.84
C GLY A 166 -13.90 -2.91 16.50
N THR A 167 -13.43 -3.86 15.70
CA THR A 167 -12.01 -3.92 15.23
C THR A 167 -11.93 -4.17 13.73
N THR A 168 -13.02 -3.87 13.01
CA THR A 168 -13.06 -3.92 11.54
C THR A 168 -12.22 -2.78 10.98
N ALA A 169 -11.66 -2.92 9.77
CA ALA A 169 -10.95 -1.82 9.14
C ALA A 169 -11.95 -0.82 8.52
N ASP A 170 -11.61 0.47 8.58
CA ASP A 170 -12.41 1.55 8.03
C ASP A 170 -11.73 2.18 6.82
N GLN A 171 -12.49 2.40 5.75
CA GLN A 171 -11.96 2.96 4.50
C GLN A 171 -12.88 4.04 3.95
N ALA A 172 -12.32 5.23 3.74
CA ALA A 172 -13.02 6.37 3.17
C ALA A 172 -12.24 6.87 1.94
N THR A 173 -12.96 7.10 0.84
CA THR A 173 -12.37 7.42 -0.46
C THR A 173 -13.12 8.58 -1.10
N TRP A 174 -12.38 9.58 -1.63
CA TRP A 174 -12.96 10.75 -2.28
C TRP A 174 -12.10 11.25 -3.44
N THR A 175 -12.74 11.69 -4.53
CA THR A 175 -12.07 12.21 -5.73
C THR A 175 -12.15 13.73 -5.80
N ASN A 176 -11.00 14.39 -5.92
CA ASN A 176 -10.95 15.82 -6.24
C ASN A 176 -11.29 16.04 -7.71
N SER A 177 -12.59 16.17 -8.02
CA SER A 177 -13.10 16.50 -9.36
C SER A 177 -12.97 17.99 -9.73
N GLY A 178 -12.24 18.79 -8.93
CA GLY A 178 -11.94 20.19 -9.23
C GLY A 178 -10.74 20.36 -10.17
N SER A 179 -10.48 21.61 -10.58
CA SER A 179 -9.37 22.00 -11.46
C SER A 179 -8.06 22.36 -10.74
N SER A 180 -8.07 22.41 -9.40
CA SER A 180 -6.94 22.78 -8.56
C SER A 180 -6.74 21.76 -7.42
N ALA A 181 -5.57 21.75 -6.79
CA ALA A 181 -5.35 20.96 -5.58
C ALA A 181 -6.25 21.46 -4.42
N VAL A 182 -6.74 20.52 -3.61
CA VAL A 182 -7.65 20.77 -2.48
C VAL A 182 -7.10 20.07 -1.23
N THR A 183 -7.11 20.77 -0.09
CA THR A 183 -6.80 20.15 1.20
C THR A 183 -7.96 19.26 1.64
N VAL A 184 -7.67 17.99 1.89
CA VAL A 184 -8.57 17.05 2.54
C VAL A 184 -8.07 16.83 3.97
N TYR A 185 -8.96 16.99 4.94
CA TYR A 185 -8.70 16.61 6.32
C TYR A 185 -9.20 15.17 6.53
N VAL A 186 -8.30 14.28 6.93
CA VAL A 186 -8.62 12.94 7.42
C VAL A 186 -8.80 13.05 8.94
N ARG A 187 -9.96 12.65 9.45
CA ARG A 187 -10.27 12.59 10.88
C ARG A 187 -10.35 11.13 11.29
N VAL A 188 -9.48 10.72 12.21
CA VAL A 188 -9.68 9.47 12.98
C VAL A 188 -10.43 9.88 14.24
N TYR A 189 -11.56 9.24 14.52
CA TYR A 189 -12.34 9.51 15.72
C TYR A 189 -12.44 8.24 16.58
N ARG A 190 -11.96 8.31 17.81
CA ARG A 190 -12.04 7.20 18.76
C ARG A 190 -13.44 7.11 19.34
N TYR A 191 -14.27 6.19 18.81
CA TYR A 191 -15.59 5.91 19.35
C TYR A 191 -15.47 5.34 20.78
N SER A 192 -14.53 4.40 20.97
CA SER A 192 -14.24 3.77 22.27
C SER A 192 -13.85 4.75 23.39
N SER A 193 -14.10 4.34 24.65
CA SER A 193 -13.56 4.99 25.85
C SER A 193 -12.09 4.63 26.10
N THR A 194 -11.70 3.38 25.80
CA THR A 194 -10.33 2.89 25.90
C THR A 194 -9.45 3.52 24.83
N ARG A 195 -8.23 3.94 25.20
CA ARG A 195 -7.24 4.53 24.29
C ARG A 195 -6.25 3.45 23.84
N THR A 196 -6.12 3.24 22.53
CA THR A 196 -5.10 2.35 21.95
C THR A 196 -4.39 3.05 20.79
N THR A 197 -3.42 2.35 20.19
CA THR A 197 -2.84 2.72 18.91
C THR A 197 -3.75 2.37 17.74
N TYR A 198 -3.47 2.94 16.56
CA TYR A 198 -4.03 2.55 15.27
C TYR A 198 -2.99 2.72 14.15
N GLN A 199 -3.27 2.14 12.99
CA GLN A 199 -2.50 2.38 11.76
C GLN A 199 -3.38 3.09 10.73
N LEU A 200 -2.92 4.22 10.19
CA LEU A 200 -3.64 5.00 9.18
C LEU A 200 -2.80 5.14 7.92
N LYS A 201 -3.29 4.60 6.80
CA LYS A 201 -2.70 4.80 5.47
C LYS A 201 -3.49 5.87 4.72
N ILE A 202 -2.80 6.87 4.16
CA ILE A 202 -3.36 7.91 3.30
C ILE A 202 -2.64 7.86 1.95
N SER A 203 -3.35 7.77 0.83
CA SER A 203 -2.74 7.76 -0.52
C SER A 203 -3.64 8.34 -1.62
N TYR A 204 -3.06 8.91 -2.69
CA TYR A 204 -3.78 9.54 -3.81
C TYR A 204 -3.04 9.52 -5.16
#